data_AF-A0A2N2MEW1-F1
#
_entry.id   AF-A0A2N2MEW1-F1
#
_cell.length_a   1.000
_cell.length_b   1.000
_cell.length_c   1.000
_cell.angle_alpha   90.00
_cell.angle_beta   90.00
_cell.angle_gamma   90.00
#
_symmetry.space_group_name_H-M   'P 1'
#
loop_
_entity.id
_entity.type
_entity.pdbx_description
1 polymer ?
#
loop_
_entity_poly.entity_id
_entity_poly.type
_entity_poly.pdbx_seq_one_letter_code
_entity_poly.pdbx_strand_id
1 'polypeptide(L)'
;MNTPYHISMTGEALGPYFSPVALKQIIAANLGQDSLGYQFAHDHFHFDNNSFVAGYAYVETCRQNTILAIRAGQVALARAEFGRLTHTVQDFYAHTNYTALWRELHPGATPEQIDPLFESCMTDPRLHSGRLYYPLEILYFVPFLREWVLPRLPKDSHAQMNKDEPSCPDFEYARSAATHRTRVEWLRLAESLTDTEKTAFTGQANSRTQFPSNPEKV
;
A
#
# COMPACT_ATOMS: atom_id res chain seq x y z
N MET A 1 -4.48 7.46 8.30
CA MET A 1 -3.94 7.87 6.99
C MET A 1 -3.84 9.38 6.82
N ASN A 2 -2.71 9.81 6.27
CA ASN A 2 -2.51 11.15 5.74
C ASN A 2 -2.77 11.16 4.23
N THR A 3 -4.01 11.48 3.86
CA THR A 3 -4.57 11.44 2.48
C THR A 3 -3.64 11.96 1.36
N PRO A 4 -2.90 13.09 1.50
CA PRO A 4 -2.00 13.59 0.47
C PRO A 4 -0.92 12.60 0.03
N TYR A 5 -0.39 11.78 0.95
CA TYR A 5 0.72 10.87 0.62
C TYR A 5 0.26 9.62 -0.10
N HIS A 6 -0.90 9.06 0.27
CA HIS A 6 -1.51 7.97 -0.49
C HIS A 6 -1.83 8.37 -1.94
N ILE A 7 -2.32 9.60 -2.13
CA ILE A 7 -2.52 10.19 -3.46
C ILE A 7 -1.19 10.26 -4.22
N SER A 8 -0.14 10.81 -3.60
CA SER A 8 1.18 10.97 -4.22
C SER A 8 1.81 9.63 -4.60
N MET A 9 1.88 8.66 -3.67
CA MET A 9 2.44 7.32 -3.93
C MET A 9 1.70 6.61 -5.06
N THR A 10 0.37 6.63 -5.03
CA THR A 10 -0.47 6.01 -6.06
C THR A 10 -0.28 6.72 -7.41
N GLY A 11 -0.24 8.06 -7.42
CA GLY A 11 -0.02 8.86 -8.61
C GLY A 11 1.34 8.63 -9.26
N GLU A 12 2.41 8.57 -8.47
CA GLU A 12 3.77 8.32 -8.94
C GLU A 12 3.98 6.89 -9.44
N ALA A 13 3.38 5.91 -8.78
CA ALA A 13 3.46 4.52 -9.17
C ALA A 13 2.69 4.23 -10.46
N LEU A 14 1.48 4.79 -10.61
CA LEU A 14 0.51 4.39 -11.63
C LEU A 14 0.30 5.44 -12.74
N GLY A 15 0.63 6.71 -12.49
CA GLY A 15 0.46 7.81 -13.46
C GLY A 15 1.01 7.54 -14.87
N PRO A 16 2.19 6.89 -15.02
CA PRO A 16 2.70 6.54 -16.35
C PRO A 16 1.81 5.56 -17.15
N TYR A 17 0.98 4.78 -16.47
CA TYR A 17 0.23 3.67 -17.08
C TYR A 17 -1.27 3.93 -17.22
N PHE A 18 -1.84 4.81 -16.39
CA PHE A 18 -3.29 5.02 -16.31
C PHE A 18 -3.69 6.38 -16.86
N SER A 19 -4.86 6.47 -17.47
CA SER A 19 -5.45 7.78 -17.78
C SER A 19 -5.82 8.51 -16.48
N PRO A 20 -5.88 9.86 -16.49
CA PRO A 20 -6.24 10.63 -15.30
C PRO A 20 -7.57 10.21 -14.67
N VAL A 21 -8.56 9.81 -15.49
CA VAL A 21 -9.87 9.35 -15.03
C VAL A 21 -9.76 8.01 -14.31
N ALA A 22 -9.03 7.05 -14.88
CA ALA A 22 -8.83 5.74 -14.29
C ALA A 22 -8.05 5.84 -12.97
N LEU A 23 -6.98 6.64 -12.96
CA LEU A 23 -6.17 6.90 -11.78
C LEU A 23 -6.99 7.52 -10.64
N LYS A 24 -7.88 8.48 -10.94
CA LYS A 24 -8.77 9.08 -9.94
C LYS A 24 -9.69 8.06 -9.27
N GLN A 25 -10.18 7.05 -10.01
CA GLN A 25 -11.01 5.99 -9.45
C GLN A 25 -10.23 5.07 -8.51
N ILE A 26 -9.00 4.72 -8.89
CA ILE A 26 -8.10 3.90 -8.05
C ILE A 26 -7.77 4.66 -6.77
N ILE A 27 -7.38 5.94 -6.87
CA ILE A 27 -7.10 6.80 -5.72
C ILE A 27 -8.32 6.91 -4.81
N ALA A 28 -9.51 7.13 -5.35
CA ALA A 28 -10.72 7.23 -4.54
C ALA A 28 -11.01 5.95 -3.75
N ALA A 29 -10.77 4.77 -4.34
CA ALA A 29 -10.97 3.50 -3.67
C ALA A 29 -9.86 3.16 -2.67
N ASN A 30 -8.62 3.55 -2.96
CA ASN A 30 -7.49 3.50 -2.03
C ASN A 30 -7.83 4.29 -0.76
N LEU A 31 -8.13 5.57 -0.90
CA LEU A 31 -8.51 6.43 0.24
C LEU A 31 -9.77 5.96 0.97
N GLY A 32 -10.66 5.25 0.27
CA GLY A 32 -11.91 4.72 0.83
C GLY A 32 -11.70 3.62 1.87
N GLN A 33 -10.53 2.95 1.90
CA GLN A 33 -10.21 1.93 2.90
C GLN A 33 -10.05 2.50 4.32
N ASP A 34 -9.75 3.79 4.47
CA ASP A 34 -9.70 4.46 5.77
C ASP A 34 -11.01 5.06 6.25
N SER A 35 -12.12 4.84 5.55
CA SER A 35 -13.40 5.31 6.07
C SER A 35 -13.66 4.71 7.45
N LEU A 36 -14.26 5.47 8.36
CA LEU A 36 -14.48 5.06 9.77
C LEU A 36 -15.11 3.66 9.93
N GLY A 37 -15.89 3.19 8.95
CA GLY A 37 -16.47 1.85 8.93
C GLY A 37 -15.46 0.70 8.77
N TYR A 38 -14.26 1.00 8.24
CA TYR A 38 -13.18 0.04 8.04
C TYR A 38 -12.06 0.18 9.09
N GLN A 39 -12.07 1.22 9.93
CA GLN A 39 -11.07 1.40 11.00
C GLN A 39 -11.29 0.50 12.24
N PHE A 40 -12.44 -0.15 12.35
CA PHE A 40 -12.75 -1.05 13.48
C PHE A 40 -12.73 -2.51 13.03
N ALA A 41 -11.91 -3.35 13.68
CA ALA A 41 -11.84 -4.80 13.49
C ALA A 41 -11.42 -5.28 12.07
N HIS A 42 -10.69 -4.46 11.32
CA HIS A 42 -10.12 -4.83 10.02
C HIS A 42 -8.59 -4.75 10.00
N ASP A 43 -7.95 -5.35 11.01
CA ASP A 43 -6.48 -5.37 11.17
C ASP A 43 -5.74 -5.81 9.89
N HIS A 44 -6.36 -6.65 9.06
CA HIS A 44 -5.82 -7.14 7.80
C HIS A 44 -5.71 -6.08 6.70
N PHE A 45 -6.48 -4.98 6.75
CA PHE A 45 -6.34 -3.89 5.79
C PHE A 45 -5.07 -3.07 6.01
N HIS A 46 -4.60 -3.00 7.25
CA HIS A 46 -3.47 -2.18 7.69
C HIS A 46 -2.28 -3.00 8.18
N PHE A 47 -2.39 -4.33 8.13
CA PHE A 47 -1.44 -5.28 8.72
C PHE A 47 -1.28 -5.18 10.24
N ASP A 48 -2.18 -4.53 10.97
CA ASP A 48 -2.10 -4.38 12.43
C ASP A 48 -2.07 -5.71 13.18
N ASN A 49 -1.57 -5.69 14.41
CA ASN A 49 -1.49 -6.86 15.30
C ASN A 49 -0.75 -8.08 14.68
N ASN A 50 0.26 -7.84 13.86
CA ASN A 50 0.98 -8.84 13.08
C ASN A 50 0.08 -9.71 12.18
N SER A 51 -1.03 -9.16 11.69
CA SER A 51 -1.99 -9.88 10.84
C SER A 51 -1.48 -10.09 9.41
N PHE A 52 -0.22 -10.52 9.25
CA PHE A 52 0.48 -10.67 7.97
C PHE A 52 -0.18 -11.67 7.04
N VAL A 53 -0.53 -12.84 7.56
CA VAL A 53 -1.19 -13.89 6.76
C VAL A 53 -2.52 -13.40 6.20
N ALA A 54 -3.34 -12.76 7.04
CA ALA A 54 -4.64 -12.24 6.62
C ALA A 54 -4.50 -11.03 5.67
N GLY A 55 -3.55 -10.13 5.92
CA GLY A 55 -3.28 -8.99 5.05
C GLY A 55 -2.81 -9.42 3.65
N TYR A 56 -1.91 -10.40 3.54
CA TYR A 56 -1.52 -10.94 2.23
C TYR A 56 -2.66 -11.71 1.56
N ALA A 57 -3.47 -12.46 2.31
CA ALA A 57 -4.66 -13.11 1.75
C ALA A 57 -5.66 -12.09 1.19
N TYR A 58 -5.82 -10.94 1.86
CA TYR A 58 -6.66 -9.84 1.37
C TYR A 58 -6.11 -9.21 0.09
N VAL A 59 -4.80 -8.93 0.05
CA VAL A 59 -4.11 -8.43 -1.18
C VAL A 59 -4.36 -9.36 -2.36
N GLU A 60 -4.23 -10.68 -2.18
CA GLU A 60 -4.48 -11.64 -3.25
C GLU A 60 -5.97 -11.74 -3.62
N THR A 61 -6.87 -11.62 -2.65
CA THR A 61 -8.31 -11.56 -2.92
C THR A 61 -8.66 -10.35 -3.77
N CYS A 62 -8.19 -9.16 -3.42
CA CYS A 62 -8.39 -7.95 -4.22
C CYS A 62 -7.80 -8.11 -5.62
N ARG A 63 -6.61 -8.71 -5.76
CA ARG A 63 -6.01 -8.98 -7.09
C ARG A 63 -6.91 -9.86 -7.94
N GLN A 64 -7.39 -10.97 -7.38
CA GLN A 64 -8.28 -11.90 -8.09
C GLN A 64 -9.59 -11.21 -8.48
N ASN A 65 -10.18 -10.43 -7.57
CA ASN A 65 -11.40 -9.67 -7.84
C ASN A 65 -11.18 -8.64 -8.96
N THR A 66 -10.04 -7.94 -8.97
CA THR A 66 -9.66 -7.04 -10.07
C THR A 66 -9.65 -7.78 -11.40
N ILE A 67 -8.97 -8.94 -11.49
CA ILE A 67 -8.89 -9.73 -12.73
C ILE A 67 -10.28 -10.19 -13.19
N LEU A 68 -11.10 -10.72 -12.27
CA LEU A 68 -12.45 -11.19 -12.58
C LEU A 68 -13.35 -10.05 -13.06
N ALA A 69 -13.29 -8.89 -12.41
CA ALA A 69 -14.05 -7.72 -12.80
C ALA A 69 -13.63 -7.19 -14.18
N ILE A 70 -12.32 -7.19 -14.50
CA ILE A 70 -11.83 -6.80 -15.85
C ILE A 70 -12.42 -7.75 -16.91
N ARG A 71 -12.33 -9.07 -16.69
CA ARG A 71 -12.85 -10.09 -17.61
C ARG A 71 -14.36 -10.02 -17.80
N ALA A 72 -15.08 -9.61 -16.76
CA ALA A 72 -16.52 -9.37 -16.81
C ALA A 72 -16.91 -8.01 -17.43
N GLY A 73 -15.93 -7.20 -17.88
CA GLY A 73 -16.18 -5.84 -18.40
C GLY A 73 -16.56 -4.81 -17.33
N GLN A 74 -16.45 -5.16 -16.04
CA GLN A 74 -16.81 -4.33 -14.89
C GLN A 74 -15.61 -3.46 -14.47
N VAL A 75 -15.13 -2.62 -15.38
CA VAL A 75 -13.88 -1.84 -15.22
C VAL A 75 -13.88 -0.94 -13.98
N ALA A 76 -15.02 -0.33 -13.65
CA ALA A 76 -15.13 0.52 -12.45
C ALA A 76 -14.92 -0.28 -11.16
N LEU A 77 -15.51 -1.48 -11.06
CA LEU A 77 -15.31 -2.38 -9.93
C LEU A 77 -13.85 -2.85 -9.87
N ALA A 78 -13.26 -3.22 -11.02
CA ALA A 78 -11.87 -3.64 -11.08
C ALA A 78 -10.92 -2.58 -10.51
N ARG A 79 -11.13 -1.30 -10.87
CA ARG A 79 -10.32 -0.18 -10.38
C ARG A 79 -10.54 0.06 -8.88
N ALA A 80 -11.75 -0.19 -8.38
CA ALA A 80 -12.02 -0.11 -6.95
C ALA A 80 -11.28 -1.19 -6.17
N GLU A 81 -11.34 -2.45 -6.61
CA GLU A 81 -10.61 -3.56 -5.99
C GLU A 81 -9.09 -3.34 -6.04
N PHE A 82 -8.58 -2.81 -7.16
CA PHE A 82 -7.17 -2.48 -7.27
C PHE A 82 -6.77 -1.33 -6.34
N GLY A 83 -7.62 -0.31 -6.17
CA GLY A 83 -7.38 0.75 -5.18
C GLY A 83 -7.32 0.22 -3.75
N ARG A 84 -8.18 -0.72 -3.37
CA ARG A 84 -8.12 -1.37 -2.05
C ARG A 84 -6.81 -2.16 -1.87
N LEU A 85 -6.39 -2.88 -2.91
CA LEU A 85 -5.11 -3.57 -2.93
C LEU A 85 -3.95 -2.60 -2.69
N THR A 86 -3.91 -1.48 -3.42
CA THR A 86 -2.81 -0.52 -3.29
C THR A 86 -2.77 0.11 -1.91
N HIS A 87 -3.93 0.34 -1.29
CA HIS A 87 -4.01 0.83 0.08
C HIS A 87 -3.31 -0.11 1.05
N THR A 88 -3.74 -1.38 1.07
CA THR A 88 -3.20 -2.37 2.00
C THR A 88 -1.70 -2.58 1.86
N VAL A 89 -1.17 -2.60 0.63
CA VAL A 89 0.29 -2.74 0.44
C VAL A 89 1.07 -1.48 0.80
N GLN A 90 0.47 -0.29 0.73
CA GLN A 90 1.10 0.95 1.18
C GLN A 90 1.20 0.96 2.72
N ASP A 91 0.11 0.59 3.39
CA ASP A 91 0.01 0.55 4.84
C ASP A 91 0.93 -0.47 5.49
N PHE A 92 1.28 -1.55 4.78
CA PHE A 92 2.32 -2.46 5.25
C PHE A 92 3.61 -1.71 5.63
N TYR A 93 4.08 -0.73 4.83
CA TYR A 93 5.31 0.00 5.15
C TYR A 93 5.09 1.12 6.18
N ALA A 94 3.90 1.70 6.20
CA ALA A 94 3.53 2.68 7.22
C ALA A 94 3.47 2.07 8.61
N HIS A 95 2.95 0.84 8.74
CA HIS A 95 2.58 0.23 10.03
C HIS A 95 3.47 -0.92 10.48
N THR A 96 4.51 -1.29 9.72
CA THR A 96 5.50 -2.31 10.13
C THR A 96 6.87 -1.73 10.40
N ASN A 97 7.74 -2.49 11.06
CA ASN A 97 9.17 -2.13 11.16
C ASN A 97 10.00 -2.53 9.92
N TYR A 98 9.39 -2.86 8.78
CA TYR A 98 10.08 -3.29 7.56
C TYR A 98 11.22 -2.35 7.14
N THR A 99 10.97 -1.04 7.12
CA THR A 99 11.95 -0.03 6.70
C THR A 99 13.17 0.00 7.61
N ALA A 100 12.97 -0.16 8.92
CA ALA A 100 14.06 -0.22 9.89
C ALA A 100 14.92 -1.48 9.68
N LEU A 101 14.30 -2.64 9.47
CA LEU A 101 15.00 -3.89 9.15
C LEU A 101 15.80 -3.78 7.85
N TRP A 102 15.19 -3.19 6.82
CA TRP A 102 15.86 -3.01 5.53
C TRP A 102 17.09 -2.10 5.64
N ARG A 103 16.98 -1.01 6.40
CA ARG A 103 18.09 -0.07 6.65
C ARG A 103 19.24 -0.68 7.46
N GLU A 104 18.94 -1.58 8.39
CA GLU A 104 19.96 -2.32 9.15
C GLU A 104 20.82 -3.18 8.22
N LEU A 105 20.18 -3.81 7.23
CA LEU A 105 20.85 -4.67 6.25
C LEU A 105 21.52 -3.89 5.10
N HIS A 106 21.12 -2.64 4.88
CA HIS A 106 21.63 -1.76 3.81
C HIS A 106 22.12 -0.41 4.37
N PRO A 107 23.17 -0.40 5.22
CA PRO A 107 23.66 0.83 5.81
C PRO A 107 24.14 1.81 4.73
N GLY A 108 23.62 3.04 4.78
CA GLY A 108 23.99 4.13 3.85
C GLY A 108 23.23 4.15 2.53
N ALA A 109 22.35 3.18 2.26
CA ALA A 109 21.46 3.23 1.10
C ALA A 109 20.39 4.32 1.25
N THR A 110 19.94 4.90 0.14
CA THR A 110 18.91 5.96 0.13
C THR A 110 17.49 5.38 0.04
N PRO A 111 16.43 6.15 0.36
CA PRO A 111 15.05 5.71 0.22
C PRO A 111 14.71 5.16 -1.17
N GLU A 112 15.27 5.70 -2.24
CA GLU A 112 15.00 5.27 -3.63
C GLU A 112 15.58 3.88 -3.94
N GLN A 113 16.50 3.39 -3.10
CA GLN A 113 17.12 2.08 -3.28
C GLN A 113 16.36 0.97 -2.53
N ILE A 114 15.32 1.32 -1.76
CA ILE A 114 14.57 0.33 -1.00
C ILE A 114 13.88 -0.67 -1.92
N ASP A 115 14.22 -1.94 -1.73
CA ASP A 115 13.50 -3.05 -2.34
C ASP A 115 12.25 -3.33 -1.48
N PRO A 116 11.02 -3.17 -2.00
CA PRO A 116 9.79 -3.46 -1.27
C PRO A 116 9.54 -4.96 -1.04
N LEU A 117 10.31 -5.83 -1.67
CA LEU A 117 10.09 -7.28 -1.63
C LEU A 117 11.30 -8.04 -1.11
N PHE A 118 12.19 -7.36 -0.38
CA PHE A 118 13.42 -7.95 0.11
C PHE A 118 13.12 -9.09 1.08
N GLU A 119 13.39 -10.31 0.61
CA GLU A 119 12.96 -11.56 1.26
C GLU A 119 13.45 -11.66 2.72
N SER A 120 14.69 -11.25 2.98
CA SER A 120 15.27 -11.28 4.32
C SER A 120 14.50 -10.41 5.32
N CYS A 121 13.89 -9.31 4.89
CA CYS A 121 13.04 -8.48 5.76
C CYS A 121 11.64 -9.07 5.91
N MET A 122 11.06 -9.59 4.81
CA MET A 122 9.71 -10.18 4.79
C MET A 122 9.60 -11.44 5.65
N THR A 123 10.72 -12.13 5.84
CA THR A 123 10.82 -13.37 6.63
C THR A 123 11.59 -13.20 7.94
N ASP A 124 12.04 -11.97 8.26
CA ASP A 124 12.77 -11.70 9.50
C ASP A 124 11.85 -11.98 10.70
N PRO A 125 12.27 -12.79 11.69
CA PRO A 125 11.48 -13.07 12.88
C PRO A 125 11.21 -11.83 13.75
N ARG A 126 11.94 -10.73 13.52
CA ARG A 126 11.73 -9.42 14.17
C ARG A 126 10.70 -8.55 13.44
N LEU A 127 10.21 -8.96 12.25
CA LEU A 127 9.17 -8.22 11.53
C LEU A 127 7.90 -8.19 12.38
N HIS A 128 7.41 -6.99 12.66
CA HIS A 128 6.18 -6.77 13.40
C HIS A 128 5.50 -5.49 12.93
N SER A 129 4.21 -5.41 13.19
CA SER A 129 3.38 -4.24 12.96
C SER A 129 2.85 -3.65 14.26
N GLY A 130 2.30 -2.45 14.12
CA GLY A 130 1.64 -1.75 15.22
C GLY A 130 0.49 -2.57 15.81
N ARG A 131 0.42 -2.57 17.14
CA ARG A 131 -0.67 -3.20 17.90
C ARG A 131 -1.77 -2.20 18.23
N LEU A 132 -3.01 -2.66 18.23
CA LEU A 132 -4.16 -1.85 18.62
C LEU A 132 -4.41 -2.00 20.12
N TYR A 133 -4.21 -0.93 20.90
CA TYR A 133 -4.40 -0.95 22.35
C TYR A 133 -5.76 -0.36 22.77
N TYR A 134 -6.82 -1.15 22.61
CA TYR A 134 -8.16 -0.72 23.01
C TYR A 134 -8.37 -0.70 24.54
N PRO A 135 -9.15 0.26 25.07
CA PRO A 135 -9.88 1.30 24.34
C PRO A 135 -9.04 2.56 24.04
N LEU A 136 -7.81 2.67 24.55
CA LEU A 136 -6.99 3.88 24.47
C LEU A 136 -6.71 4.31 23.01
N GLU A 137 -6.52 3.35 22.10
CA GLU A 137 -6.32 3.61 20.66
C GLU A 137 -7.54 4.32 20.02
N ILE A 138 -8.76 4.13 20.53
CA ILE A 138 -9.96 4.84 20.00
C ILE A 138 -9.81 6.34 20.19
N LEU A 139 -9.23 6.75 21.32
CA LEU A 139 -9.05 8.17 21.64
C LEU A 139 -8.01 8.83 20.73
N TYR A 140 -7.09 8.06 20.14
CA TYR A 140 -6.10 8.58 19.18
C TYR A 140 -6.78 9.10 17.89
N PHE A 141 -7.87 8.47 17.46
CA PHE A 141 -8.63 8.91 16.27
C PHE A 141 -9.43 10.20 16.48
N VAL A 142 -9.50 10.71 17.72
CA VAL A 142 -10.12 12.00 18.04
C VAL A 142 -9.05 13.10 17.96
N PRO A 143 -9.09 14.01 16.96
CA PRO A 143 -7.94 14.86 16.63
C PRO A 143 -7.37 15.69 17.79
N PHE A 144 -8.22 16.25 18.65
CA PHE A 144 -7.79 17.08 19.78
C PHE A 144 -7.26 16.28 20.98
N LEU A 145 -7.48 14.96 21.00
CA LEU A 145 -6.94 14.06 22.04
C LEU A 145 -5.58 13.46 21.64
N ARG A 146 -5.21 13.53 20.35
CA ARG A 146 -4.01 12.88 19.79
C ARG A 146 -2.74 13.20 20.57
N GLU A 147 -2.49 14.48 20.86
CA GLU A 147 -1.27 14.93 21.57
C GLU A 147 -1.20 14.43 23.02
N TRP A 148 -2.36 14.17 23.64
CA TRP A 148 -2.44 13.65 25.01
C TRP A 148 -2.35 12.12 25.05
N VAL A 149 -2.96 11.45 24.07
CA VAL A 149 -3.04 9.99 24.01
C VAL A 149 -1.74 9.39 23.50
N LEU A 150 -1.15 9.97 22.44
CA LEU A 150 0.01 9.40 21.77
C LEU A 150 1.17 9.13 22.73
N PRO A 151 1.61 10.04 23.62
CA PRO A 151 2.72 9.78 24.55
C PRO A 151 2.44 8.67 25.58
N ARG A 152 1.18 8.29 25.77
CA ARG A 152 0.74 7.27 26.73
C ARG A 152 0.56 5.89 26.09
N LEU A 153 0.54 5.81 24.77
CA LEU A 153 0.46 4.55 24.06
C LEU A 153 1.83 3.82 24.10
N PRO A 154 1.82 2.47 24.18
CA PRO A 154 3.03 1.66 24.06
C PRO A 154 3.79 1.95 22.76
N LYS A 155 5.12 1.79 22.78
CA LYS A 155 5.96 2.07 21.60
C LYS A 155 5.69 1.17 20.40
N ASP A 156 5.13 0.00 20.63
CA ASP A 156 4.68 -0.93 19.60
C ASP A 156 3.21 -0.72 19.20
N SER A 157 2.58 0.40 19.58
CA SER A 157 1.20 0.70 19.16
C SER A 157 1.13 1.11 17.69
N HIS A 158 -0.04 0.87 17.08
CA HIS A 158 -0.38 1.36 15.73
C HIS A 158 -0.04 2.85 15.57
N ALA A 159 -0.51 3.70 16.48
CA ALA A 159 -0.24 5.12 16.43
C ALA A 159 1.25 5.50 16.55
N GLN A 160 2.04 4.79 17.37
CA GLN A 160 3.47 5.06 17.56
C GLN A 160 4.33 4.55 16.39
N MET A 161 3.88 3.50 15.70
CA MET A 161 4.59 2.90 14.58
C MET A 161 4.23 3.49 13.21
N ASN A 162 3.14 4.26 13.13
CA ASN A 162 2.64 4.88 11.90
C ASN A 162 3.70 5.84 11.29
N LYS A 163 3.97 5.68 9.98
CA LYS A 163 4.92 6.50 9.19
C LYS A 163 4.25 7.22 8.02
N ASP A 164 3.01 7.67 8.18
CA ASP A 164 2.24 8.41 7.16
C ASP A 164 2.58 9.91 7.11
N GLU A 165 3.41 10.41 8.03
CA GLU A 165 3.72 11.83 8.16
C GLU A 165 5.24 12.08 8.09
N PRO A 166 5.71 13.16 7.44
CA PRO A 166 7.14 13.47 7.33
C PRO A 166 7.87 13.68 8.66
N SER A 167 7.12 13.97 9.72
CA SER A 167 7.64 14.11 11.08
C SER A 167 8.01 12.75 11.69
N CYS A 168 7.48 11.64 11.16
CA CYS A 168 7.75 10.31 11.66
C CYS A 168 9.12 9.79 11.18
N PRO A 169 9.85 9.04 12.02
CA PRO A 169 11.04 8.31 11.59
C PRO A 169 10.76 7.40 10.38
N ASP A 170 11.73 7.28 9.48
CA ASP A 170 11.67 6.42 8.28
C ASP A 170 10.55 6.73 7.27
N PHE A 171 9.86 7.87 7.40
CA PHE A 171 8.79 8.29 6.47
C PHE A 171 9.18 8.14 4.99
N GLU A 172 10.34 8.68 4.59
CA GLU A 172 10.75 8.65 3.18
C GLU A 172 11.03 7.22 2.67
N TYR A 173 11.58 6.35 3.53
CA TYR A 173 11.78 4.93 3.17
C TYR A 173 10.44 4.22 3.02
N ALA A 174 9.50 4.46 3.92
CA ALA A 174 8.17 3.86 3.88
C ALA A 174 7.42 4.28 2.62
N ARG A 175 7.41 5.59 2.34
CA ARG A 175 6.80 6.17 1.12
C ARG A 175 7.41 5.60 -0.16
N SER A 176 8.74 5.49 -0.21
CA SER A 176 9.46 4.95 -1.38
C SER A 176 9.14 3.46 -1.59
N ALA A 177 9.21 2.65 -0.54
CA ALA A 177 8.85 1.23 -0.60
C ALA A 177 7.40 1.01 -1.00
N ALA A 178 6.48 1.79 -0.42
CA ALA A 178 5.05 1.75 -0.75
C ALA A 178 4.78 2.13 -2.21
N THR A 179 5.47 3.15 -2.74
CA THR A 179 5.42 3.54 -4.16
C THR A 179 5.95 2.43 -5.06
N HIS A 180 7.12 1.87 -4.74
CA HIS A 180 7.70 0.75 -5.50
C HIS A 180 6.78 -0.47 -5.48
N ARG A 181 6.25 -0.82 -4.31
CA ARG A 181 5.34 -1.96 -4.16
C ARG A 181 4.08 -1.76 -5.00
N THR A 182 3.47 -0.58 -4.94
CA THR A 182 2.30 -0.23 -5.75
C THR A 182 2.56 -0.45 -7.25
N ARG A 183 3.74 -0.06 -7.74
CA ARG A 183 4.15 -0.31 -9.13
C ARG A 183 4.31 -1.80 -9.42
N VAL A 184 4.97 -2.56 -8.54
CA VAL A 184 5.12 -4.01 -8.70
C VAL A 184 3.76 -4.71 -8.77
N GLU A 185 2.81 -4.29 -7.94
CA GLU A 185 1.46 -4.84 -7.94
C GLU A 185 0.72 -4.60 -9.27
N TRP A 186 0.90 -3.42 -9.87
CA TRP A 186 0.42 -3.16 -11.22
C TRP A 186 1.07 -4.07 -12.26
N LEU A 187 2.40 -4.20 -12.25
CA LEU A 187 3.12 -5.02 -13.23
C LEU A 187 2.69 -6.49 -13.19
N ARG A 188 2.59 -7.06 -11.98
CA ARG A 188 2.07 -8.43 -11.77
C ARG A 188 0.66 -8.62 -12.30
N LEU A 189 -0.22 -7.64 -12.04
CA LEU A 189 -1.58 -7.67 -12.56
C LEU A 189 -1.57 -7.62 -14.09
N ALA A 190 -0.79 -6.70 -14.68
CA ALA A 190 -0.71 -6.50 -16.11
C ALA A 190 -0.20 -7.76 -16.86
N GLU A 191 0.71 -8.53 -16.29
CA GLU A 191 1.16 -9.82 -16.86
C GLU A 191 0.01 -10.84 -17.04
N SER A 192 -1.04 -10.73 -16.24
CA SER A 192 -2.21 -11.63 -16.27
C SER A 192 -3.32 -11.18 -17.23
N LEU A 193 -3.13 -10.07 -17.93
CA LEU A 193 -4.12 -9.41 -18.78
C LEU A 193 -3.68 -9.39 -20.25
N THR A 194 -4.64 -9.56 -21.15
CA THR A 194 -4.49 -9.28 -22.58
C THR A 194 -4.34 -7.77 -22.82
N ASP A 195 -3.84 -7.37 -23.99
CA ASP A 195 -3.70 -5.94 -24.30
C ASP A 195 -5.04 -5.22 -24.35
N THR A 196 -6.11 -5.86 -24.81
CA THR A 196 -7.47 -5.30 -24.78
C THR A 196 -7.95 -5.06 -23.36
N GLU A 197 -7.72 -6.01 -22.45
CA GLU A 197 -8.05 -5.87 -21.04
C GLU A 197 -7.22 -4.78 -20.36
N LYS A 198 -5.92 -4.68 -20.66
CA LYS A 198 -5.05 -3.60 -20.17
C LYS A 198 -5.56 -2.24 -20.62
N THR A 199 -5.82 -2.06 -21.92
CA THR A 199 -6.36 -0.80 -22.48
C THR A 199 -7.67 -0.40 -21.80
N ALA A 200 -8.59 -1.36 -21.62
CA ALA A 200 -9.85 -1.10 -20.94
C ALA A 200 -9.62 -0.68 -19.47
N PHE A 201 -8.76 -1.41 -18.76
CA PHE A 201 -8.49 -1.18 -17.34
C PHE A 201 -7.76 0.13 -17.09
N THR A 202 -6.70 0.43 -17.86
CA THR A 202 -5.93 1.68 -17.72
C THR A 202 -6.68 2.89 -18.26
N GLY A 203 -7.62 2.67 -19.17
CA GLY A 203 -8.35 3.73 -19.86
C GLY A 203 -7.45 4.59 -20.76
N GLN A 204 -6.26 4.11 -21.13
CA GLN A 204 -5.47 4.73 -22.19
C GLN A 204 -6.10 4.38 -23.53
N ALA A 205 -6.17 5.34 -24.47
CA ALA A 205 -6.50 5.00 -25.85
C ALA A 205 -5.37 4.13 -26.41
N ASN A 206 -5.69 3.15 -27.28
CA ASN A 206 -4.72 2.28 -27.97
C ASN A 206 -3.60 3.11 -28.63
N SER A 207 -2.59 3.42 -27.85
CA SER A 207 -1.34 4.04 -28.23
C SER A 207 -0.34 3.01 -27.73
N ARG A 208 0.29 2.31 -28.67
CA ARG A 208 1.21 1.19 -28.44
C ARG A 208 2.02 1.45 -27.16
N THR A 209 1.63 0.82 -26.07
CA THR A 209 2.38 0.89 -24.82
C THR A 209 3.66 0.11 -25.03
N GLN A 210 4.78 0.83 -25.11
CA GLN A 210 6.09 0.25 -24.86
C GLN A 210 6.11 -0.16 -23.38
N PHE A 211 5.69 -1.39 -23.10
CA PHE A 211 6.11 -2.06 -21.88
C PHE A 211 7.62 -2.27 -22.03
N PRO A 212 8.46 -1.78 -21.11
CA PRO A 212 9.87 -2.14 -21.13
C PRO A 212 9.96 -3.66 -21.05
N SER A 213 10.55 -4.27 -22.08
CA SER A 213 10.90 -5.68 -22.05
C SER A 213 11.80 -5.93 -20.85
N ASN A 214 11.42 -6.95 -20.07
CA ASN A 214 12.18 -7.48 -18.95
C ASN A 214 13.68 -7.56 -19.30
N PRO A 215 14.60 -6.92 -18.55
CA PRO A 215 16.00 -7.23 -18.71
C PRO A 215 16.22 -8.64 -18.16
N GLU A 216 16.38 -9.58 -19.08
CA GLU A 216 16.84 -10.92 -18.77
C GLU A 216 18.11 -10.86 -17.91
N LYS A 217 18.10 -11.71 -16.88
CA LYS A 217 19.23 -12.48 -16.37
C LYS A 217 20.51 -12.33 -17.20
N VAL A 218 21.51 -11.64 -16.64
CA VAL A 218 22.94 -11.98 -16.75
C VAL A 218 23.56 -11.79 -15.38
#